data_AF-A0A0F9KPY5-F1
#
_entry.id   AF-A0A0F9KPY5-F1
#
_cell.length_a   1.000
_cell.length_b   1.000
_cell.length_c   1.000
_cell.angle_alpha   90.00
_cell.angle_beta   90.00
_cell.angle_gamma   90.00
#
_symmetry.space_group_name_H-M   'P 1'
#
loop_
_entity.id
_entity.type
_entity.pdbx_description
1 polymer ?
#
loop_
_entity_poly.entity_id
_entity_poly.type
_entity_poly.pdbx_seq_one_letter_code
_entity_poly.pdbx_strand_id
1 'polypeptide(L)'
;MDQSDNEPVLECFAIEDDTEAFQCIKDLVVAGQQAGAEKGETCGPRILLFAQENCAPCAEEKARLQEDIDAGIVEVVDINTPEGLALAKKADIGHVPLVAIVDCEGEPINPV
;
A
#
# COMPACT_ATOMS: atom_id res chain seq x y z
N MET A 1 17.50 2.01 -11.75
CA MET A 1 16.39 2.39 -10.86
C MET A 1 16.97 3.38 -9.87
N ASP A 2 16.55 4.64 -10.02
CA ASP A 2 17.05 5.77 -9.26
C ASP A 2 16.40 5.71 -7.87
N GLN A 3 17.19 5.75 -6.79
CA GLN A 3 16.66 5.61 -5.42
C GLN A 3 15.85 6.83 -4.95
N SER A 4 15.78 7.88 -5.77
CA SER A 4 15.27 9.21 -5.41
C SER A 4 13.73 9.29 -5.31
N ASP A 5 12.99 8.39 -5.95
CA ASP A 5 11.51 8.46 -5.97
C ASP A 5 10.84 7.91 -4.70
N ASN A 6 11.58 7.17 -3.85
CA ASN A 6 11.04 6.53 -2.64
C ASN A 6 11.59 7.12 -1.32
N GLU A 7 12.53 8.08 -1.38
CA GLU A 7 13.05 8.79 -0.20
C GLU A 7 11.98 9.27 0.80
N PRO A 8 10.87 9.91 0.38
CA PRO A 8 9.89 10.41 1.34
C PRO A 8 9.15 9.29 2.09
N VAL A 9 8.95 8.13 1.48
CA VAL A 9 8.32 6.98 2.15
C VAL A 9 9.25 6.41 3.22
N LEU A 10 10.57 6.40 2.96
CA LEU A 10 11.58 5.98 3.92
C LEU A 10 11.64 6.91 5.15
N GLU A 11 11.36 8.20 4.99
CA GLU A 11 11.24 9.13 6.13
C GLU A 11 10.05 8.77 7.04
N CYS A 12 8.92 8.34 6.46
CA CYS A 12 7.79 7.87 7.27
C CYS A 12 8.11 6.60 8.06
N PHE A 13 8.95 5.71 7.52
CA PHE A 13 9.41 4.51 8.24
C PHE A 13 10.38 4.80 9.39
N ALA A 14 10.95 6.00 9.45
CA ALA A 14 11.79 6.43 10.57
C ALA A 14 10.98 6.92 11.78
N ILE A 15 9.65 7.05 11.65
CA ILE A 15 8.75 7.47 12.74
C ILE A 15 8.51 6.28 13.68
N GLU A 16 8.78 6.47 14.98
CA GLU A 16 8.67 5.41 15.99
C GLU A 16 7.22 5.04 16.35
N ASP A 17 6.27 5.95 16.15
CA ASP A 17 4.85 5.71 16.40
C ASP A 17 4.17 5.16 15.15
N ASP A 18 3.64 3.94 15.23
CA ASP A 18 3.01 3.25 14.10
C ASP A 18 1.81 4.03 13.52
N THR A 19 1.09 4.81 14.34
CA THR A 19 -0.06 5.58 13.88
C THR A 19 0.39 6.80 13.09
N GLU A 20 1.39 7.52 13.60
CA GLU A 20 1.98 8.67 12.91
C GLU A 20 2.72 8.23 11.64
N ALA A 21 3.45 7.11 11.68
CA ALA A 21 4.11 6.52 10.53
C ALA A 21 3.10 6.17 9.43
N PHE A 22 2.00 5.49 9.79
CA PHE A 22 0.96 5.13 8.84
C PHE A 22 0.25 6.37 8.26
N GLN A 23 0.00 7.39 9.08
CA GLN A 23 -0.57 8.64 8.60
C GLN A 23 0.36 9.37 7.62
N CYS A 24 1.67 9.41 7.90
CA CYS A 24 2.68 9.97 7.00
C CYS A 24 2.66 9.27 5.63
N ILE A 25 2.59 7.93 5.61
CA ILE A 25 2.49 7.14 4.37
C ILE A 25 1.23 7.49 3.60
N LYS A 26 0.08 7.58 4.29
CA LYS A 26 -1.20 7.95 3.66
C LYS A 26 -1.13 9.32 2.98
N ASP A 27 -0.53 10.29 3.66
CA ASP A 27 -0.38 11.65 3.12
C ASP A 27 0.49 11.66 1.85
N LEU A 28 1.54 10.84 1.80
CA LEU A 28 2.37 10.67 0.60
C LEU A 28 1.63 10.02 -0.56
N VAL A 29 0.82 8.99 -0.29
CA VAL A 29 0.02 8.33 -1.31
C VAL A 29 -1.01 9.30 -1.89
N VAL A 30 -1.70 10.07 -1.04
CA VAL A 30 -2.65 11.09 -1.48
C VAL A 30 -1.94 12.17 -2.32
N ALA A 31 -0.79 12.66 -1.86
CA ALA A 31 -0.02 13.66 -2.59
C ALA A 31 0.47 13.15 -3.95
N GLY A 32 0.95 11.90 -4.01
CA GLY A 32 1.38 11.24 -5.24
C GLY A 32 0.24 11.03 -6.22
N GLN A 33 -0.93 10.60 -5.76
CA GLN A 33 -2.14 10.46 -6.57
C GLN A 33 -2.58 11.81 -7.16
N GLN A 34 -2.54 12.90 -6.38
CA GLN A 34 -2.90 14.24 -6.84
C GLN A 34 -1.89 14.78 -7.86
N ALA A 35 -0.59 14.71 -7.56
CA ALA A 35 0.46 15.17 -8.46
C ALA A 35 0.46 14.41 -9.79
N GLY A 36 0.20 13.10 -9.74
CA GLY A 36 0.05 12.25 -10.92
C GLY A 36 -1.15 12.63 -11.79
N ALA A 37 -2.31 12.86 -11.15
CA ALA A 37 -3.52 13.28 -11.87
C ALA A 37 -3.34 14.62 -12.62
N GLU A 38 -2.57 15.55 -12.08
CA GLU A 38 -2.27 16.84 -12.72
C GLU A 38 -1.31 16.73 -13.91
N LYS A 39 -0.41 15.75 -13.88
CA LYS A 39 0.61 15.52 -14.93
C LYS A 39 0.22 14.44 -15.95
N GLY A 40 -0.90 13.75 -15.74
CA GLY A 40 -1.28 12.56 -16.51
C GLY A 40 -0.39 11.35 -16.22
N GLU A 41 0.34 11.37 -15.12
CA GLU A 41 1.21 10.30 -14.65
C GLU A 41 0.43 9.48 -13.61
N THR A 42 0.30 8.16 -13.80
CA THR A 42 -0.40 7.28 -12.84
C THR A 42 0.56 6.61 -11.87
N CYS A 43 1.84 7.01 -11.85
CA CYS A 43 2.89 6.35 -11.10
C CYS A 43 3.14 7.08 -9.77
N GLY A 44 2.70 6.46 -8.68
CA GLY A 44 2.96 6.87 -7.31
C GLY A 44 2.90 5.66 -6.36
N PRO A 45 3.35 5.81 -5.11
CA PRO A 45 3.25 4.75 -4.11
C PRO A 45 1.78 4.40 -3.83
N ARG A 46 1.53 3.14 -3.47
CA ARG A 46 0.20 2.60 -3.17
C ARG A 46 0.22 1.80 -1.89
N ILE A 47 -0.88 1.85 -1.14
CA ILE A 47 -1.10 0.97 0.02
C ILE A 47 -2.02 -0.16 -0.43
N LEU A 48 -1.56 -1.40 -0.34
CA LEU A 48 -2.32 -2.60 -0.68
C LEU A 48 -2.67 -3.37 0.59
N LEU A 49 -3.94 -3.68 0.79
CA LEU A 49 -4.40 -4.68 1.76
C LEU A 49 -4.59 -6.01 1.03
N PHE A 50 -3.66 -6.94 1.22
CA PHE A 50 -3.82 -8.31 0.74
C PHE A 50 -4.80 -9.06 1.64
N ALA A 51 -5.85 -9.60 1.04
CA ALA A 51 -6.93 -10.28 1.73
C ALA A 51 -7.43 -11.48 0.90
N GLN A 52 -8.28 -12.31 1.51
CA GLN A 52 -8.99 -13.39 0.82
C GLN A 52 -10.42 -13.51 1.35
N GLU A 53 -11.31 -14.08 0.55
CA GLU A 53 -12.65 -14.42 1.01
C GLU A 53 -12.63 -15.45 2.14
N ASN A 54 -13.68 -15.44 2.98
CA ASN A 54 -13.85 -16.36 4.12
C ASN A 54 -12.68 -16.34 5.13
N CYS A 55 -11.98 -15.21 5.24
CA CYS A 55 -10.92 -14.97 6.21
C CYS A 55 -11.40 -13.98 7.28
N ALA A 56 -11.68 -14.47 8.49
CA ALA A 56 -12.11 -13.64 9.61
C ALA A 56 -11.15 -12.48 9.93
N PRO A 57 -9.83 -12.69 10.09
CA PRO A 57 -8.91 -11.58 10.35
C PRO A 57 -8.86 -10.58 9.18
N CYS A 58 -9.05 -11.05 7.94
CA CYS A 58 -9.12 -10.17 6.78
C CYS A 58 -10.36 -9.27 6.81
N ALA A 59 -11.50 -9.77 7.31
CA ALA A 59 -12.71 -8.97 7.47
C ALA A 59 -12.54 -7.92 8.59
N GLU A 60 -11.88 -8.26 9.69
CA GLU A 60 -11.57 -7.33 10.77
C GLU A 60 -10.63 -6.21 10.30
N GLU A 61 -9.57 -6.57 9.58
CA GLU A 61 -8.60 -5.60 9.07
C GLU A 61 -9.20 -4.69 7.98
N LYS A 62 -10.05 -5.25 7.11
CA LYS A 62 -10.83 -4.46 6.16
C LYS A 62 -11.76 -3.47 6.85
N ALA A 63 -12.43 -3.88 7.93
CA ALA A 63 -13.28 -2.99 8.71
C ALA A 63 -12.48 -1.87 9.40
N ARG A 64 -11.27 -2.18 9.91
CA ARG A 64 -10.35 -1.20 10.50
C ARG A 64 -9.92 -0.13 9.51
N LEU A 65 -9.74 -0.51 8.24
CA LEU A 65 -9.27 0.37 7.16
C LEU A 65 -10.40 0.88 6.26
N GLN A 66 -11.67 0.70 6.65
CA GLN A 66 -12.82 0.98 5.77
C GLN A 66 -12.85 2.43 5.28
N GLU A 67 -12.53 3.40 6.15
CA GLU A 67 -12.47 4.82 5.77
C GLU A 67 -11.39 5.09 4.70
N ASP A 68 -10.21 4.46 4.83
CA ASP A 68 -9.11 4.62 3.87
C ASP A 68 -9.38 3.88 2.56
N ILE A 69 -10.11 2.76 2.60
CA ILE A 69 -10.59 2.03 1.42
C ILE A 69 -11.62 2.86 0.67
N ASP A 70 -12.61 3.42 1.37
CA ASP A 70 -13.66 4.24 0.77
C ASP A 70 -13.10 5.54 0.16
N ALA A 71 -12.02 6.07 0.75
CA ALA A 71 -11.28 7.21 0.22
C ALA A 71 -10.35 6.87 -0.97
N GLY A 72 -10.17 5.59 -1.31
CA GLY A 72 -9.26 5.15 -2.39
C GLY A 72 -7.77 5.25 -2.04
N ILE A 73 -7.43 5.35 -0.76
CA ILE A 73 -6.05 5.40 -0.26
C ILE A 73 -5.49 3.98 -0.13
N VAL A 74 -6.32 3.04 0.36
CA VAL A 74 -5.98 1.62 0.49
C VAL A 74 -6.72 0.82 -0.58
N GLU A 75 -5.98 0.09 -1.41
CA GLU A 75 -6.52 -0.83 -2.40
C GLU A 75 -6.60 -2.25 -1.81
N VAL A 76 -7.76 -2.89 -1.91
CA VAL A 76 -7.95 -4.26 -1.43
C VAL A 76 -7.61 -5.24 -2.55
N VAL A 77 -6.64 -6.11 -2.30
CA VAL A 77 -6.15 -7.10 -3.26
C VAL A 77 -6.56 -8.49 -2.81
N ASP A 78 -7.41 -9.16 -3.60
CA ASP A 78 -7.77 -10.57 -3.35
C ASP A 78 -6.69 -11.50 -3.90
N ILE A 79 -6.01 -12.21 -3.01
CA ILE A 79 -4.92 -13.13 -3.37
C ILE A 79 -5.39 -14.39 -4.11
N ASN A 80 -6.70 -14.64 -4.21
CA ASN A 80 -7.26 -15.73 -5.01
C ASN A 80 -7.37 -15.38 -6.50
N THR A 81 -7.25 -14.10 -6.86
CA THR A 81 -7.26 -13.65 -8.25
C THR A 81 -5.88 -13.81 -8.90
N PRO A 82 -5.80 -14.01 -10.23
CA PRO A 82 -4.51 -14.06 -10.92
C PRO A 82 -3.67 -12.79 -10.73
N GLU A 83 -4.29 -11.60 -10.77
CA GLU A 83 -3.59 -10.33 -10.52
C GLU A 83 -3.10 -10.23 -9.08
N GLY A 84 -3.97 -10.54 -8.11
CA GLY A 84 -3.62 -10.45 -6.69
C GLY A 84 -2.52 -11.44 -6.29
N LEU A 85 -2.54 -12.66 -6.84
CA LEU A 85 -1.47 -13.64 -6.64
C LEU A 85 -0.13 -13.18 -7.23
N ALA A 86 -0.16 -12.52 -8.40
CA ALA A 86 1.04 -11.98 -9.03
C ALA A 86 1.64 -10.84 -8.18
N LEU A 87 0.81 -9.94 -7.67
CA LEU A 87 1.22 -8.87 -6.77
C LEU A 87 1.74 -9.41 -5.44
N ALA A 88 1.05 -10.37 -4.82
CA ALA A 88 1.48 -10.99 -3.57
C ALA A 88 2.85 -11.67 -3.73
N LYS A 89 3.11 -12.32 -4.88
CA LYS A 89 4.43 -12.90 -5.18
C LYS A 89 5.52 -11.84 -5.36
N LYS A 90 5.22 -10.73 -6.05
CA LYS A 90 6.19 -9.63 -6.22
C LYS A 90 6.56 -9.00 -4.87
N ALA A 91 5.57 -8.84 -4.00
CA ALA A 91 5.74 -8.24 -2.68
C ALA A 91 6.20 -9.23 -1.60
N ASP A 92 6.50 -10.50 -1.95
CA ASP A 92 6.90 -11.57 -1.01
C ASP A 92 5.89 -11.81 0.15
N ILE A 93 4.59 -11.73 -0.16
CA ILE A 93 3.52 -11.89 0.83
C ILE A 93 3.18 -13.37 1.02
N GLY A 94 3.62 -13.92 2.16
CA GLY A 94 3.36 -15.31 2.54
C GLY A 94 2.10 -15.55 3.40
N HIS A 95 1.43 -14.48 3.87
CA HIS A 95 0.26 -14.59 4.73
C HIS A 95 -0.71 -13.40 4.53
N VAL A 96 -1.98 -13.62 4.86
CA VAL A 96 -3.05 -12.61 4.83
C VAL A 96 -3.87 -12.64 6.13
N PRO A 97 -4.43 -11.50 6.58
CA PRO A 97 -4.31 -10.18 5.97
C PRO A 97 -2.93 -9.56 6.16
N LEU A 98 -2.49 -8.76 5.20
CA LEU A 98 -1.26 -7.98 5.31
C LEU A 98 -1.38 -6.69 4.51
N VAL A 99 -0.93 -5.59 5.13
CA VAL A 99 -0.82 -4.28 4.48
C VAL A 99 0.60 -4.11 3.98
N ALA A 100 0.76 -3.83 2.69
CA ALA A 100 2.06 -3.53 2.09
C ALA A 100 2.02 -2.19 1.38
N ILE A 101 3.15 -1.50 1.38
CA ILE A 101 3.35 -0.31 0.56
C ILE A 101 4.15 -0.76 -0.65
N VAL A 102 3.65 -0.42 -1.83
CA VAL A 102 4.31 -0.76 -3.09
C VAL A 102 4.51 0.49 -3.93
N ASP A 103 5.51 0.44 -4.80
CA ASP A 103 5.67 1.45 -5.84
C ASP A 103 4.66 1.26 -6.98
N CYS A 104 4.83 2.04 -8.04
CA CYS A 104 3.93 1.97 -9.18
C CYS A 104 4.10 0.70 -10.04
N GLU A 105 5.23 0.00 -9.92
CA GLU A 105 5.48 -1.30 -10.58
C GLU A 105 4.95 -2.49 -9.75
N GLY A 106 4.55 -2.22 -8.51
CA GLY A 106 4.07 -3.19 -7.54
C GLY A 106 5.20 -3.87 -6.78
N GLU A 107 6.39 -3.25 -6.73
CA GLU A 107 7.50 -3.70 -5.91
C GLU A 107 7.34 -3.15 -4.48
N PRO A 108 7.64 -3.95 -3.44
CA PRO A 108 7.48 -3.53 -2.06
C PRO A 108 8.48 -2.41 -1.71
N ILE A 109 7.98 -1.36 -1.08
CA ILE A 109 8.80 -0.29 -0.50
C ILE A 109 9.05 -0.67 0.97
N ASN A 110 10.18 -1.31 1.24
CA ASN A 110 10.62 -1.63 2.60
C ASN A 110 11.80 -0.73 3.01
N PRO A 111 11.86 -0.30 4.28
CA PRO A 111 13.10 0.22 4.84
C PRO A 111 14.11 -0.95 4.89
N VAL A 112 15.29 -0.74 4.30
CA VAL A 112 16.39 -1.73 4.26
C VAL A 112 17.06 -1.84 5.64
#